data_AF-A0A971UDJ6-F1
#
_entry.id   AF-A0A971UDJ6-F1
#
_cell.length_a   1.000
_cell.length_b   1.000
_cell.length_c   1.000
_cell.angle_alpha   90.00
_cell.angle_beta   90.00
_cell.angle_gamma   90.00
#
_symmetry.space_group_name_H-M   'P 1'
#
loop_
_entity.id
_entity.type
_entity.pdbx_description
1 polymer ?
#
loop_
_entity_poly.entity_id
_entity_poly.type
_entity_poly.pdbx_seq_one_letter_code
_entity_poly.pdbx_strand_id
1 'polypeptide(L)'
;MTVRSNPPGAVVFIDERRIGVTPVSTSFTYYGTRNVRVIKDGYETVTEPHKFRTPWYQYPVVDFFAENLWPFEVRDERVLDFNLVPQQTVPPTQVIQRAEQLRNEAQQGLITPQVPPQSSRPPAAASQLPTVPQPSSVPQFPVPGLSQG
;
A
#
# COMPACT_ATOMS: atom_id res chain seq x y z
N MET A 1 22.97 -5.22 11.59
CA MET A 1 22.01 -5.47 10.49
C MET A 1 22.65 -5.04 9.17
N THR A 2 22.54 -5.85 8.14
CA THR A 2 23.09 -5.60 6.81
C THR A 2 21.94 -5.55 5.80
N VAL A 3 21.87 -4.51 4.99
CA VAL A 3 20.85 -4.35 3.93
C VAL A 3 21.53 -4.49 2.57
N ARG A 4 21.01 -5.39 1.75
CA ARG A 4 21.46 -5.66 0.38
C ARG A 4 20.31 -5.46 -0.58
N SER A 5 20.61 -5.03 -1.80
CA SER A 5 19.62 -4.98 -2.86
C SER A 5 20.17 -5.54 -4.16
N ASN A 6 19.26 -6.08 -4.97
CA ASN A 6 19.52 -6.47 -6.34
C ASN A 6 18.57 -5.68 -7.26
N PRO A 7 19.09 -4.79 -8.12
CA PRO A 7 20.50 -4.43 -8.28
C PRO A 7 21.09 -3.61 -7.09
N PRO A 8 22.43 -3.59 -6.93
CA PRO A 8 23.11 -2.85 -5.86
C PRO A 8 23.07 -1.32 -6.09
N GLY A 9 23.45 -0.53 -5.09
CA GLY A 9 23.48 0.93 -5.15
C GLY A 9 22.11 1.59 -4.97
N ALA A 10 21.20 0.95 -4.24
CA ALA A 10 19.93 1.54 -3.83
C ALA A 10 20.10 2.32 -2.52
N VAL A 11 19.39 3.42 -2.35
CA VAL A 11 19.38 4.23 -1.14
C VAL A 11 18.46 3.60 -0.10
N VAL A 12 18.98 3.38 1.11
CA VAL A 12 18.25 2.75 2.22
C VAL A 12 17.85 3.79 3.26
N PHE A 13 16.59 3.73 3.67
CA PHE A 13 16.02 4.48 4.77
C PHE A 13 15.47 3.51 5.83
N ILE A 14 15.70 3.82 7.10
CA ILE A 14 15.09 3.13 8.24
C ILE A 14 14.36 4.18 9.06
N ASP A 15 13.06 4.00 9.28
CA ASP A 15 12.18 4.97 9.95
C ASP A 15 12.42 6.39 9.46
N GLU A 16 12.35 6.57 8.14
CA GLU A 16 12.54 7.85 7.45
C GLU A 16 13.96 8.43 7.49
N ARG A 17 14.87 7.88 8.30
CA ARG A 17 16.28 8.29 8.34
C ARG A 17 17.09 7.59 7.24
N ARG A 18 17.80 8.37 6.42
CA ARG A 18 18.75 7.84 5.43
C ARG A 18 19.93 7.19 6.13
N ILE A 19 20.20 5.92 5.78
CA ILE A 19 21.31 5.14 6.32
C ILE A 19 22.50 5.13 5.37
N GLY A 20 22.26 4.90 4.08
CA GLY A 20 23.33 4.79 3.10
C GLY A 20 22.88 4.17 1.77
N VAL A 21 23.84 3.63 1.02
CA VAL A 21 23.62 2.93 -0.26
C VAL A 21 23.96 1.45 -0.11
N THR A 22 23.16 0.56 -0.71
CA THR A 22 23.37 -0.89 -0.61
C THR A 22 24.63 -1.35 -1.36
N PRO A 23 25.38 -2.32 -0.81
CA PRO A 23 25.19 -2.94 0.51
C PRO A 23 25.63 -2.03 1.67
N VAL A 24 24.79 -1.90 2.71
CA VAL A 24 25.09 -1.07 3.89
C VAL A 24 24.84 -1.83 5.19
N SER A 25 25.74 -1.67 6.17
CA SER A 25 25.61 -2.27 7.49
C SER A 25 25.42 -1.19 8.55
N THR A 26 24.48 -1.41 9.47
CA THR A 26 24.19 -0.50 10.59
C THR A 26 23.96 -1.27 11.89
N SER A 27 24.30 -0.65 13.02
CA SER A 27 24.10 -1.20 14.35
C SER A 27 22.61 -1.33 14.66
N PHE A 28 22.19 -2.52 15.07
CA PHE A 28 20.81 -2.80 15.43
C PHE A 28 20.64 -2.59 16.95
N THR A 29 20.21 -1.39 17.34
CA THR A 29 20.10 -1.02 18.77
C THR A 29 18.65 -0.93 19.26
N TYR A 30 17.65 -1.01 18.37
CA TYR A 30 16.25 -0.74 18.74
C TYR A 30 15.30 -1.85 18.34
N TYR A 31 14.79 -2.57 19.34
CA TYR A 31 13.73 -3.55 19.18
C TYR A 31 12.39 -2.90 18.78
N GLY A 32 11.54 -3.63 18.05
CA GLY A 32 10.25 -3.15 17.54
C GLY A 32 10.05 -3.35 16.03
N THR A 33 8.90 -2.92 15.51
CA THR A 33 8.63 -2.86 14.07
C THR A 33 9.26 -1.61 13.49
N ARG A 34 10.09 -1.76 12.45
CA ARG A 34 10.78 -0.64 11.80
C ARG A 34 10.44 -0.66 10.31
N ASN A 35 10.25 0.51 9.74
CA ASN A 35 9.96 0.62 8.31
C ASN A 35 11.27 0.75 7.54
N VAL A 36 11.59 -0.27 6.75
CA VAL A 36 12.75 -0.25 5.86
C VAL A 36 12.26 0.13 4.46
N ARG A 37 12.79 1.23 3.95
CA ARG A 37 12.47 1.74 2.61
C ARG A 37 13.71 1.76 1.74
N VAL A 38 13.63 1.14 0.57
CA VAL A 38 14.72 1.02 -0.39
C VAL A 38 14.31 1.68 -1.70
N ILE A 39 15.14 2.61 -2.18
CA ILE A 39 14.86 3.45 -3.34
C ILE A 39 16.00 3.33 -4.34
N LYS A 40 15.69 3.13 -5.62
CA LYS A 40 16.65 3.17 -6.71
C LYS A 40 16.02 3.77 -7.96
N ASP A 41 16.75 4.62 -8.66
CA ASP A 41 16.27 5.25 -9.89
C ASP A 41 15.95 4.22 -10.98
N GLY A 42 14.77 4.34 -11.60
CA GLY A 42 14.27 3.40 -12.60
C GLY A 42 13.71 2.10 -12.01
N TYR A 43 13.58 2.00 -10.69
CA TYR A 43 13.00 0.85 -9.99
C TYR A 43 11.85 1.28 -9.07
N GLU A 44 10.98 0.34 -8.77
CA GLU A 44 9.89 0.51 -7.81
C GLU A 44 10.45 0.68 -6.39
N THR A 45 9.85 1.60 -5.63
CA THR A 45 10.22 1.82 -4.23
C THR A 45 9.61 0.74 -3.36
N VAL A 46 10.44 0.02 -2.63
CA VAL A 46 9.99 -1.03 -1.69
C VAL A 46 9.97 -0.45 -0.28
N THR A 47 8.84 -0.59 0.41
CA THR A 47 8.69 -0.23 1.83
C THR A 47 8.11 -1.41 2.59
N GLU A 48 8.91 -2.03 3.46
CA GLU A 48 8.52 -3.20 4.23
C GLU A 48 8.66 -2.98 5.75
N PRO A 49 7.61 -3.27 6.53
CA PRO A 49 7.69 -3.25 7.99
C PRO A 49 8.40 -4.53 8.48
N HIS A 50 9.61 -4.38 9.03
CA HIS A 50 10.35 -5.49 9.60
C HIS A 50 10.21 -5.52 11.12
N LYS A 51 9.71 -6.63 11.67
CA LYS A 51 9.55 -6.84 13.11
C LYS A 51 10.83 -7.39 13.70
N PHE A 52 11.58 -6.56 14.41
CA PHE A 52 12.71 -7.02 15.19
C PHE A 52 12.23 -7.40 16.59
N ARG A 53 12.10 -8.71 16.84
CA ARG A 53 11.70 -9.25 18.16
C ARG A 53 12.74 -8.92 19.23
N THR A 54 12.26 -8.46 20.39
CA THR A 54 13.05 -8.40 21.64
C THR A 54 13.51 -9.81 22.04
N PRO A 55 14.74 -9.97 22.59
CA PRO A 55 15.19 -11.25 23.11
C PRO A 55 14.28 -11.72 24.25
N TRP A 56 14.03 -13.02 24.29
CA TRP A 56 13.02 -13.72 25.08
C TRP A 56 13.31 -13.81 26.60
N TYR A 57 14.36 -13.15 27.09
CA TYR A 57 14.83 -13.23 28.49
C TYR A 57 14.16 -12.24 29.47
N GLN A 58 13.10 -11.54 29.08
CA GLN A 58 12.36 -10.62 29.98
C GLN A 58 11.10 -11.22 30.63
N TYR A 59 10.85 -12.54 30.49
CA TYR A 59 9.78 -13.24 31.21
C TYR A 59 10.32 -13.97 32.46
N PRO A 60 9.85 -13.66 33.68
CA PRO A 60 10.45 -14.14 34.93
C PRO A 60 10.14 -15.61 35.32
N VAL A 61 9.61 -16.46 34.44
CA VAL A 61 9.19 -17.83 34.81
C VAL A 61 9.56 -18.87 33.75
N VAL A 62 10.85 -19.15 33.62
CA VAL A 62 11.31 -20.50 33.23
C VAL A 62 12.34 -20.93 34.28
N ASP A 63 11.78 -21.21 35.45
CA ASP A 63 12.41 -21.92 36.56
C ASP A 63 12.90 -23.30 36.05
N PHE A 64 14.12 -23.70 36.44
CA PHE A 64 14.82 -24.99 36.20
C PHE A 64 16.00 -25.16 35.21
N PHE A 65 16.41 -24.23 34.33
CA PHE A 65 17.62 -24.47 33.47
C PHE A 65 18.56 -23.28 33.13
N ALA A 66 18.78 -22.29 34.01
CA ALA A 66 19.81 -21.26 33.72
C ALA A 66 20.67 -20.79 34.91
N GLU A 67 20.63 -21.46 36.07
CA GLU A 67 21.43 -21.07 37.25
C GLU A 67 22.96 -21.28 37.11
N ASN A 68 23.51 -21.50 35.91
CA ASN A 68 24.96 -21.71 35.79
C ASN A 68 25.65 -21.26 34.48
N LEU A 69 24.95 -20.89 33.40
CA LEU A 69 25.61 -20.53 32.13
C LEU A 69 24.78 -19.52 31.32
N TRP A 70 25.19 -18.24 31.21
CA TRP A 70 25.60 -17.62 29.93
C TRP A 70 25.96 -16.10 30.05
N PRO A 71 27.26 -15.72 30.10
CA PRO A 71 27.70 -14.31 30.11
C PRO A 71 27.94 -13.75 28.68
N PHE A 72 26.98 -13.87 27.75
CA PHE A 72 27.23 -13.53 26.33
C PHE A 72 26.30 -12.42 25.81
N GLU A 73 26.92 -11.39 25.23
CA GLU A 73 26.26 -10.35 24.44
C GLU A 73 25.65 -10.99 23.18
N VAL A 74 24.33 -11.18 23.15
CA VAL A 74 23.65 -11.75 21.97
C VAL A 74 23.69 -10.72 20.84
N ARG A 75 24.65 -10.87 19.91
CA ARG A 75 24.74 -10.05 18.69
C ARG A 75 23.81 -10.60 17.62
N ASP A 76 22.74 -9.88 17.34
CA ASP A 76 21.78 -10.23 16.31
C ASP A 76 22.24 -9.70 14.94
N GLU A 77 22.87 -10.58 14.16
CA GLU A 77 23.31 -10.28 12.79
C GLU A 77 22.21 -10.62 11.79
N ARG A 78 21.35 -9.66 11.47
CA ARG A 78 20.30 -9.82 10.44
C ARG A 78 20.71 -9.27 9.08
N VAL A 79 20.49 -10.06 8.03
CA VAL A 79 20.66 -9.66 6.62
C VAL A 79 19.28 -9.51 5.98
N LEU A 80 19.04 -8.38 5.32
CA LEU A 80 17.83 -8.12 4.54
C LEU A 80 18.21 -7.98 3.07
N ASP A 81 17.63 -8.84 2.23
CA ASP A 81 17.85 -8.84 0.79
C ASP A 81 16.60 -8.34 0.06
N PHE A 82 16.75 -7.28 -0.74
CA PHE A 82 15.67 -6.66 -1.50
C PHE A 82 15.87 -6.86 -3.01
N ASN A 83 14.91 -7.50 -3.67
CA ASN A 83 14.89 -7.57 -5.14
C ASN A 83 14.02 -6.43 -5.68
N LEU A 84 14.63 -5.50 -6.40
CA LEU A 84 13.93 -4.33 -6.93
C LEU A 84 13.39 -4.63 -8.33
N VAL A 85 12.13 -4.28 -8.57
CA VAL A 85 11.48 -4.42 -9.87
C VAL A 85 11.64 -3.13 -10.67
N PRO A 86 12.04 -3.18 -11.96
CA PRO A 86 12.12 -1.98 -12.79
C PRO A 86 10.76 -1.27 -12.86
N GLN A 87 10.79 0.06 -12.75
CA GLN A 87 9.59 0.87 -12.86
C GLN A 87 9.15 0.92 -14.32
N GLN A 88 7.97 0.40 -14.62
CA GLN A 88 7.38 0.54 -15.96
C GLN A 88 6.97 1.99 -16.19
N THR A 89 7.77 2.73 -16.94
CA THR A 89 7.36 4.05 -17.42
C THR A 89 6.40 3.82 -18.60
N VAL A 90 5.12 4.14 -18.44
CA VAL A 90 4.15 4.04 -19.53
C VAL A 90 4.67 4.89 -20.70
N PRO A 91 4.91 4.32 -21.89
CA PRO A 91 5.50 5.06 -22.99
C PRO A 91 4.54 6.19 -23.42
N PRO A 92 5.05 7.40 -23.75
CA PRO A 92 4.22 8.57 -24.05
C PRO A 92 3.17 8.33 -25.14
N THR A 93 3.47 7.50 -26.12
CA THR A 93 2.54 7.13 -27.20
C THR A 93 1.28 6.45 -26.69
N GLN A 94 1.38 5.59 -25.67
CA GLN A 94 0.20 4.93 -25.08
C GLN A 94 -0.67 5.93 -24.29
N VAL A 95 -0.04 6.92 -23.65
CA VAL A 95 -0.76 7.99 -22.96
C VAL A 95 -1.52 8.86 -23.96
N ILE A 96 -0.89 9.21 -25.09
CA ILE A 96 -1.50 10.00 -26.16
C ILE A 96 -2.66 9.24 -26.81
N GLN A 97 -2.46 7.97 -27.18
CA GLN A 97 -3.52 7.15 -27.79
C GLN A 97 -4.74 6.99 -26.87
N ARG A 98 -4.52 6.77 -25.57
CA ARG A 98 -5.60 6.71 -24.59
C ARG A 98 -6.33 8.06 -24.48
N ALA A 99 -5.61 9.17 -24.53
CA ALA A 99 -6.22 10.50 -24.50
C ALA A 99 -7.05 10.80 -25.76
N GLU A 100 -6.58 10.38 -26.94
CA GLU A 100 -7.33 10.51 -28.19
C GLU A 100 -8.59 9.63 -28.19
N GLN A 101 -8.49 8.40 -27.68
CA GLN A 101 -9.63 7.49 -27.55
C GLN A 101 -10.71 8.10 -26.65
N LEU A 102 -10.33 8.58 -25.45
CA LEU A 102 -11.25 9.25 -24.52
C LEU A 102 -11.89 10.50 -25.15
N ARG A 103 -11.12 11.26 -25.93
CA ARG A 103 -11.62 12.46 -26.63
C ARG A 103 -12.66 12.10 -27.69
N ASN A 104 -12.44 11.03 -28.46
CA ASN A 104 -13.37 10.56 -29.47
C ASN A 104 -14.65 9.98 -28.84
N GLU A 105 -14.52 9.20 -27.76
CA GLU A 105 -15.67 8.65 -27.00
C GLU A 105 -16.53 9.76 -26.39
N ALA A 106 -15.89 10.81 -25.85
CA ALA A 106 -16.59 11.98 -25.31
C ALA A 106 -17.36 12.75 -26.40
N GLN A 107 -16.79 12.88 -27.60
CA GLN A 107 -17.48 13.50 -28.75
C GLN A 107 -18.65 12.66 -29.26
N GLN A 108 -18.61 11.34 -29.07
CA GLN A 108 -19.66 10.40 -29.47
C GLN A 108 -20.78 10.27 -28.42
N GLY A 109 -20.68 10.96 -27.28
CA GLY A 109 -21.73 10.98 -26.25
C GLY A 109 -21.77 9.73 -25.35
N LEU A 110 -20.80 8.81 -25.46
CA LEU A 110 -20.67 7.64 -24.59
C LEU A 110 -19.71 7.95 -23.42
N ILE A 111 -20.13 8.77 -22.47
CA ILE A 111 -19.40 8.92 -21.20
C ILE A 111 -19.71 7.73 -20.28
N THR A 112 -19.10 6.59 -20.55
CA THR A 112 -18.99 5.53 -19.53
C THR A 112 -17.68 5.75 -18.78
N PRO A 113 -17.68 6.11 -17.48
CA PRO A 113 -16.45 6.21 -16.73
C PRO A 113 -15.80 4.83 -16.67
N GLN A 114 -14.71 4.62 -17.42
CA GLN A 114 -13.94 3.38 -17.28
C GLN A 114 -13.14 3.47 -15.98
N VAL A 115 -13.71 2.90 -14.91
CA VAL A 115 -13.01 2.64 -13.66
C VAL A 115 -11.81 1.74 -14.01
N PRO A 116 -10.56 2.10 -13.64
CA PRO A 116 -9.41 1.23 -13.87
C PRO A 116 -9.66 -0.15 -13.22
N PRO A 117 -9.14 -1.25 -13.78
CA PRO A 117 -9.33 -2.57 -13.18
C PRO A 117 -8.78 -2.51 -11.75
N GLN A 118 -9.70 -2.55 -10.79
CA GLN A 118 -9.37 -2.64 -9.38
C GLN A 118 -8.59 -3.94 -9.21
N SER A 119 -7.29 -3.84 -8.95
CA SER A 119 -6.49 -4.94 -8.46
C SER A 119 -7.25 -5.55 -7.28
N SER A 120 -7.72 -6.79 -7.51
CA SER A 120 -8.64 -7.58 -6.71
C SER A 120 -8.60 -7.27 -5.21
N ARG A 121 -9.58 -6.49 -4.74
CA ARG A 121 -9.95 -6.50 -3.33
C ARG A 121 -10.82 -7.75 -3.12
N PRO A 122 -10.44 -8.68 -2.22
CA PRO A 122 -11.32 -9.80 -1.89
C PRO A 122 -12.66 -9.28 -1.32
N PRO A 123 -13.78 -10.00 -1.51
CA PRO A 123 -15.08 -9.57 -1.04
C PRO A 123 -15.15 -9.72 0.49
N ALA A 124 -14.69 -8.71 1.21
CA ALA A 124 -14.93 -8.57 2.63
C ALA A 124 -16.04 -7.53 2.83
N ALA A 125 -17.26 -8.05 2.97
CA ALA A 125 -18.37 -7.49 3.75
C ALA A 125 -18.60 -5.97 3.65
N ALA A 126 -19.52 -5.57 2.77
CA ALA A 126 -20.27 -4.33 2.92
C ALA A 126 -21.75 -4.59 2.62
N SER A 127 -22.39 -5.39 3.47
CA SER A 127 -23.83 -5.26 3.69
C SER A 127 -24.07 -3.85 4.20
N GLN A 128 -24.59 -2.96 3.35
CA GLN A 128 -25.54 -1.87 3.65
C GLN A 128 -25.51 -0.83 2.52
N LEU A 129 -26.51 -0.89 1.63
CA LEU A 129 -26.98 0.29 0.93
C LEU A 129 -27.81 1.12 1.92
N PRO A 130 -27.56 2.42 2.14
CA PRO A 130 -28.63 3.29 2.56
C PRO A 130 -29.63 3.40 1.41
N THR A 131 -30.82 2.85 1.61
CA THR A 131 -32.00 3.07 0.77
C THR A 131 -32.22 4.56 0.57
N VAL A 132 -32.15 5.03 -0.67
CA VAL A 132 -32.72 6.32 -1.05
C VAL A 132 -34.23 6.09 -1.21
N PRO A 133 -35.11 6.68 -0.38
CA PRO A 133 -36.54 6.61 -0.63
C PRO A 133 -36.89 7.48 -1.84
N GLN A 134 -37.42 6.86 -2.90
CA GLN A 134 -38.06 7.56 -4.02
C GLN A 134 -39.39 8.16 -3.53
N PRO A 135 -39.67 9.47 -3.74
CA PRO A 135 -41.01 9.98 -3.57
C PRO A 135 -41.87 9.62 -4.79
N SER A 136 -42.81 8.69 -4.57
CA SER A 136 -43.82 8.28 -5.55
C SER A 136 -44.91 9.36 -5.71
N SER A 137 -45.40 9.48 -6.95
CA SER A 137 -46.69 10.04 -7.39
C SER A 137 -46.92 11.56 -7.32
N VAL A 138 -46.94 12.18 -8.50
CA VAL A 138 -47.68 13.42 -8.80
C VAL A 138 -49.18 13.09 -8.86
N PRO A 139 -50.05 13.70 -8.03
CA PRO A 139 -51.49 13.56 -8.21
C PRO A 139 -51.97 14.42 -9.40
N GLN A 140 -52.61 13.78 -10.38
CA GLN A 140 -53.36 14.45 -11.44
C GLN A 140 -54.60 15.14 -10.83
N PHE A 141 -54.72 16.45 -11.00
CA PHE A 141 -55.96 17.18 -10.70
C PHE A 141 -56.93 17.06 -11.89
N PRO A 142 -58.19 16.66 -11.68
CA PRO A 142 -59.21 16.74 -12.72
C PRO A 142 -59.63 18.21 -12.91
N VAL A 143 -59.63 18.68 -14.16
CA VAL A 143 -60.18 19.97 -14.58
C VAL A 143 -61.72 19.92 -14.53
N PRO A 144 -62.40 20.76 -13.72
CA PRO A 144 -63.85 20.95 -13.82
C PRO A 144 -64.16 22.11 -14.78
N GLY A 145 -65.14 21.89 -15.65
CA GLY A 145 -65.48 22.74 -16.78
C GLY A 145 -66.07 24.12 -16.43
N LEU A 146 -65.92 25.02 -17.41
CA LEU A 146 -66.64 26.29 -17.54
C LEU A 146 -68.12 26.04 -17.85
N SER A 147 -69.04 26.63 -17.06
CA SER A 147 -70.37 27.03 -17.53
C SER A 147 -71.06 28.01 -16.57
N GLN A 148 -71.12 29.27 -16.99
CA GLN A 148 -72.25 30.23 -16.99
C GLN A 148 -73.27 30.26 -15.84
N GLY A 149 -73.48 31.47 -15.32
CA GLY A 149 -74.60 31.92 -14.49
C GLY A 149 -74.42 33.38 -14.09
#